data_AF-A0A8S1EJJ7-F1
#
_entry.id   AF-A0A8S1EJJ7-F1
#
_cell.length_a   1.000
_cell.length_b   1.000
_cell.length_c   1.000
_cell.angle_alpha   90.00
_cell.angle_beta   90.00
_cell.angle_gamma   90.00
#
_symmetry.space_group_name_H-M   'P 1'
#
loop_
_entity.id
_entity.type
_entity.pdbx_description
1 polymer ?
#
loop_
_entity_poly.entity_id
_entity_poly.type
_entity_poly.pdbx_seq_one_letter_code
_entity_poly.pdbx_strand_id
1 'polypeptide(L)'
;MIFRVVAVFLLISFVLTAPVPANQNDEFLGLAWEAAATSINVGNPGKFWVPIEIVRGFKSGAVTTLTVILQESWCSPQEGNDLDDVCESMCPVYYGGAKATYEVIATENNGGSDFRTRRIA
;
A
#
# COMPACT_ATOMS: atom_id res chain seq x y z
N MET A 1 -33.34 8.26 -47.62
CA MET A 1 -32.25 7.44 -47.04
C MET A 1 -31.51 8.29 -46.02
N ILE A 2 -31.68 7.97 -44.73
CA ILE A 2 -31.08 8.71 -43.61
C ILE A 2 -29.77 7.99 -43.25
N PHE A 3 -28.63 8.61 -43.54
CA PHE A 3 -27.35 8.14 -43.03
C PHE A 3 -27.21 8.60 -41.57
N ARG A 4 -27.37 7.65 -40.65
CA ARG A 4 -26.88 7.75 -39.27
C ARG A 4 -25.57 6.96 -39.15
N VAL A 5 -24.85 7.26 -38.07
CA VAL A 5 -23.86 6.41 -37.38
C VAL A 5 -22.41 6.61 -37.88
N VAL A 6 -21.39 6.91 -37.08
CA VAL A 6 -21.21 7.17 -35.64
C VAL A 6 -19.89 7.95 -35.52
N ALA A 7 -19.88 9.04 -34.75
CA ALA A 7 -18.63 9.69 -34.34
C ALA A 7 -18.13 8.97 -33.07
N VAL A 8 -17.08 8.16 -33.20
CA VAL A 8 -16.38 7.54 -32.08
C VAL A 8 -15.49 8.60 -31.43
N PHE A 9 -15.99 9.23 -30.37
CA PHE A 9 -15.15 10.05 -29.48
C PHE A 9 -14.29 9.10 -28.63
N LEU A 10 -13.07 8.86 -29.09
CA LEU A 10 -11.99 8.24 -28.34
C LEU A 10 -11.52 9.24 -27.26
N LEU A 11 -12.22 9.29 -26.13
CA LEU A 11 -11.73 9.93 -24.92
C LEU A 11 -10.67 9.01 -24.30
N ILE A 12 -9.43 9.18 -24.74
CA ILE A 12 -8.27 8.68 -24.02
C ILE A 12 -8.15 9.56 -22.76
N SER A 13 -8.87 9.17 -21.72
CA SER A 13 -8.71 9.74 -20.38
C SER A 13 -7.37 9.26 -19.83
N PHE A 14 -6.29 9.93 -20.23
CA PHE A 14 -5.01 9.83 -19.55
C PHE A 14 -5.24 10.40 -18.14
N VAL A 15 -5.45 9.52 -17.16
CA VAL A 15 -5.54 9.93 -15.76
C VAL A 15 -4.14 10.40 -15.38
N LEU A 16 -3.89 11.69 -15.54
CA LEU A 16 -2.76 12.41 -14.97
C LEU A 16 -2.91 12.34 -13.45
N THR A 17 -2.49 11.23 -12.85
CA THR A 17 -2.14 11.23 -11.43
C THR A 17 -0.93 12.13 -11.32
N ALA A 18 -1.14 13.35 -10.81
CA ALA A 18 -0.04 14.24 -10.47
C ALA A 18 0.95 13.48 -9.56
N PRO A 19 2.27 13.66 -9.75
CA PRO A 19 3.24 13.04 -8.87
C PRO A 19 2.97 13.50 -7.43
N VAL A 20 2.89 12.54 -6.52
CA VAL A 20 2.74 12.81 -5.08
C VAL A 20 3.97 13.62 -4.65
N PRO A 21 3.82 14.80 -4.03
CA PRO A 21 4.97 15.57 -3.55
C PRO A 21 5.77 14.73 -2.56
N ALA A 22 7.10 14.82 -2.60
CA ALA A 22 8.01 13.93 -1.88
C ALA A 22 7.71 13.82 -0.38
N ASN A 23 7.30 14.92 0.27
CA ASN A 23 6.94 14.93 1.68
C ASN A 23 5.68 14.08 2.00
N GLN A 24 4.68 14.06 1.12
CA GLN A 24 3.51 13.20 1.27
C GLN A 24 3.87 11.74 1.00
N ASN A 25 4.84 11.50 0.11
CA ASN A 25 5.31 10.16 -0.18
C ASN A 25 5.98 9.52 1.05
N ASP A 26 6.78 10.30 1.80
CA ASP A 26 7.42 9.83 3.04
C ASP A 26 6.37 9.53 4.14
N GLU A 27 5.35 10.37 4.30
CA GLU A 27 4.22 10.13 5.22
C GLU A 27 3.45 8.84 4.84
N PHE A 28 3.12 8.68 3.56
CA PHE A 28 2.41 7.50 3.08
C PHE A 28 3.24 6.21 3.21
N LEU A 29 4.55 6.30 3.00
CA LEU A 29 5.45 5.18 3.20
C LEU A 29 5.52 4.77 4.67
N GLY A 30 5.61 5.75 5.60
CA GLY A 30 5.54 5.50 7.04
C GLY A 30 4.26 4.76 7.46
N LEU A 31 3.11 5.25 7.00
CA LEU A 31 1.81 4.60 7.25
C LEU A 31 1.73 3.18 6.65
N ALA A 32 2.36 2.94 5.49
CA ALA A 32 2.40 1.63 4.88
C ALA A 32 3.24 0.62 5.70
N TRP A 33 4.36 1.07 6.27
CA TRP A 33 5.17 0.27 7.19
C TRP A 33 4.44 -0.02 8.50
N GLU A 34 3.81 1.00 9.11
CA GLU A 34 3.00 0.80 10.32
C GLU A 34 1.84 -0.17 10.08
N ALA A 35 1.14 -0.05 8.95
CA ALA A 35 0.09 -1.00 8.58
C ALA A 35 0.63 -2.42 8.38
N ALA A 36 1.85 -2.55 7.83
CA ALA A 36 2.50 -3.86 7.67
C ALA A 36 2.77 -4.53 9.01
N ALA A 37 3.30 -3.77 9.99
CA ALA A 37 3.60 -4.25 11.34
C ALA A 37 2.33 -4.54 12.17
N THR A 38 1.31 -3.68 12.08
CA THR A 38 0.16 -3.70 13.01
C THR A 38 -1.11 -4.35 12.47
N SER A 39 -1.20 -4.58 11.16
CA SER A 39 -2.44 -5.09 10.54
C SER A 39 -2.18 -6.22 9.54
N ILE A 40 -1.31 -6.02 8.55
CA ILE A 40 -1.15 -6.95 7.43
C ILE A 40 -0.49 -8.27 7.87
N ASN A 41 0.55 -8.18 8.69
CA ASN A 41 1.29 -9.36 9.14
C ASN A 41 0.74 -9.99 10.43
N VAL A 42 -0.29 -9.41 11.04
CA VAL A 42 -0.88 -9.95 12.27
C VAL A 42 -1.43 -11.35 12.01
N GLY A 43 -0.87 -12.34 12.70
CA GLY A 43 -1.25 -13.74 12.55
C GLY A 43 -0.76 -14.40 11.26
N ASN A 44 0.09 -13.73 10.46
CA ASN A 44 0.71 -14.32 9.29
C ASN A 44 1.80 -15.33 9.72
N PRO A 45 1.64 -16.63 9.42
CA PRO A 45 2.64 -17.62 9.78
C PRO A 45 3.77 -17.73 8.75
N GLY A 46 3.74 -16.98 7.65
CA GLY A 46 4.74 -17.05 6.58
C GLY A 46 5.75 -15.91 6.61
N LYS A 47 6.33 -15.62 5.45
CA LYS A 47 7.17 -14.43 5.26
C LYS A 47 6.37 -13.17 5.51
N PHE A 48 6.96 -12.21 6.22
CA PHE A 48 6.33 -10.92 6.41
C PHE A 48 6.29 -10.13 5.10
N TRP A 49 5.17 -9.46 4.88
CA TRP A 49 4.95 -8.54 3.78
C TRP A 49 5.46 -7.15 4.14
N VAL A 50 6.29 -6.57 3.27
CA VAL A 50 6.85 -5.22 3.45
C VAL A 50 6.52 -4.34 2.25
N PRO A 51 6.28 -3.03 2.44
CA PRO A 51 5.94 -2.13 1.35
C PRO A 51 7.14 -1.90 0.43
N ILE A 52 6.89 -1.94 -0.87
CA ILE A 52 7.90 -1.65 -1.90
C ILE A 52 7.51 -0.48 -2.80
N GLU A 53 6.23 -0.15 -2.88
CA GLU A 53 5.73 0.91 -3.74
C GLU A 53 4.38 1.45 -3.26
N ILE A 54 4.24 2.77 -3.21
CA ILE A 54 2.95 3.45 -3.03
C ILE A 54 2.38 3.77 -4.42
N VAL A 55 1.34 3.05 -4.82
CA VAL A 55 0.68 3.23 -6.13
C VAL A 55 -0.18 4.49 -6.13
N ARG A 56 -0.90 4.70 -5.03
CA ARG A 56 -1.81 5.84 -4.84
C ARG A 56 -1.92 6.14 -3.36
N GLY A 57 -1.95 7.42 -3.00
CA GLY A 57 -2.31 7.88 -1.66
C GLY A 57 -3.28 9.06 -1.75
N PHE A 58 -4.23 9.10 -0.84
CA PHE A 58 -5.19 10.20 -0.72
C PHE A 58 -5.51 10.45 0.75
N LYS A 59 -5.37 11.70 1.19
CA LYS A 59 -5.70 12.14 2.55
C LYS A 59 -6.93 13.04 2.54
N SER A 60 -7.88 12.74 3.42
CA SER A 60 -9.12 13.49 3.60
C SER A 60 -9.43 13.65 5.09
N GLY A 61 -9.05 14.80 5.65
CA GLY A 61 -9.14 15.04 7.09
C GLY A 61 -8.24 14.05 7.85
N ALA A 62 -8.83 13.35 8.81
CA ALA A 62 -8.15 12.33 9.62
C ALA A 62 -8.01 10.96 8.92
N VAL A 63 -8.51 10.80 7.70
CA VAL A 63 -8.49 9.51 6.99
C VAL A 63 -7.51 9.56 5.82
N THR A 64 -6.56 8.63 5.80
CA THR A 64 -5.62 8.43 4.70
C THR A 64 -5.88 7.07 4.06
N THR A 65 -6.14 7.04 2.76
CA THR A 65 -6.32 5.81 1.97
C THR A 65 -5.13 5.62 1.04
N LEU A 66 -4.48 4.46 1.13
CA LEU A 66 -3.33 4.09 0.33
C LEU A 66 -3.64 2.83 -0.49
N THR A 67 -3.11 2.78 -1.70
CA THR A 67 -2.93 1.55 -2.47
C THR A 67 -1.44 1.26 -2.52
N VAL A 68 -1.03 0.15 -1.92
CA VAL A 68 0.38 -0.19 -1.68
C VAL A 68 0.67 -1.55 -2.30
N ILE A 69 1.81 -1.68 -2.98
CA ILE A 69 2.35 -2.98 -3.36
C ILE A 69 3.29 -3.42 -2.26
N LEU A 70 3.02 -4.60 -1.71
CA LEU A 70 3.87 -5.28 -0.76
C LEU A 70 4.54 -6.48 -1.42
N GLN A 71 5.72 -6.82 -0.92
CA GLN A 71 6.46 -8.01 -1.31
C GLN A 71 6.87 -8.78 -0.06
N GLU A 72 7.00 -10.09 -0.18
CA GLU A 72 7.61 -10.91 0.87
C GLU A 72 9.02 -10.40 1.20
N SER A 73 9.31 -10.36 2.49
CA SER A 73 10.64 -10.07 3.04
C SER A 73 11.38 -11.36 3.38
N TRP A 74 12.63 -11.22 3.79
CA TRP A 74 13.37 -12.30 4.42
C TRP A 74 12.97 -12.55 5.87
N CYS A 75 12.13 -11.71 6.49
CA CYS A 75 11.67 -11.93 7.86
C CYS A 75 10.50 -12.91 7.94
N SER A 76 10.47 -13.69 9.02
CA SER A 76 9.30 -14.49 9.40
C SER A 76 9.36 -14.88 10.88
N PRO A 77 8.23 -15.32 11.46
CA PRO A 77 8.24 -15.91 12.79
C PRO A 77 9.17 -17.12 12.92
N GLN A 78 9.35 -17.91 11.84
CA GLN A 78 10.22 -19.09 11.83
C GLN A 78 11.71 -18.73 11.85
N GLU A 79 12.06 -17.51 11.41
CA GLU A 79 13.42 -16.96 11.48
C GLU A 79 13.68 -16.21 12.79
N GLY A 80 12.68 -16.19 13.69
CA GLY A 80 12.77 -15.53 14.99
C GLY A 80 12.41 -14.05 14.98
N ASN A 81 11.80 -13.56 13.90
CA ASN A 81 11.32 -12.18 13.83
C ASN A 81 9.92 -12.05 14.42
N ASP A 82 9.65 -10.89 15.02
CA ASP A 82 8.32 -10.49 15.44
C ASP A 82 7.80 -9.31 14.60
N LEU A 83 6.62 -8.80 14.96
CA LEU A 83 6.01 -7.69 14.24
C LEU A 83 6.73 -6.35 14.48
N ASP A 84 7.45 -6.21 15.59
CA ASP A 84 8.20 -4.99 15.92
C ASP A 84 9.47 -4.88 15.06
N ASP A 85 9.96 -6.01 14.53
CA ASP A 85 11.02 -6.05 13.52
C ASP A 85 10.56 -5.57 12.13
N VAL A 86 9.24 -5.45 11.86
CA VAL A 86 8.73 -5.07 10.54
C VAL A 86 8.92 -3.56 10.30
N CYS A 87 10.16 -3.19 9.96
CA CYS A 87 10.54 -1.83 9.56
C CYS A 87 11.62 -1.86 8.47
N GLU A 88 11.85 -0.69 7.85
CA GLU A 88 12.69 -0.54 6.66
C GLU A 88 14.11 -1.10 6.81
N SER A 89 14.72 -0.97 8.00
CA SER A 89 16.10 -1.36 8.26
C SER A 89 16.28 -2.81 8.70
N MET A 90 15.22 -3.46 9.17
CA MET A 90 15.29 -4.78 9.83
C MET A 90 14.76 -5.91 8.94
N CYS A 91 13.74 -5.64 8.12
CA CYS A 91 13.13 -6.64 7.25
C CYS A 91 13.40 -6.37 5.77
N PRO A 92 14.55 -6.82 5.25
CA PRO A 92 14.89 -6.61 3.85
C PRO A 92 13.95 -7.41 2.94
N VAL A 93 13.61 -6.81 1.81
CA VAL A 93 12.78 -7.43 0.76
C VAL A 93 13.44 -8.72 0.26
N TYR A 94 12.65 -9.79 0.12
CA TYR A 94 13.09 -11.02 -0.53
C TYR A 94 12.96 -10.89 -2.04
N TYR A 95 14.08 -10.66 -2.73
CA TYR A 95 14.14 -10.61 -4.19
C TYR A 95 13.59 -11.89 -4.84
N GLY A 96 12.49 -11.77 -5.60
CA GLY A 96 11.78 -12.89 -6.20
C GLY A 96 10.62 -13.43 -5.36
N GLY A 97 10.43 -12.91 -4.15
CA GLY A 97 9.28 -13.21 -3.30
C GLY A 97 7.95 -12.77 -3.93
N ALA A 98 6.86 -13.35 -3.40
CA ALA A 98 5.52 -13.03 -3.86
C ALA A 98 5.20 -11.54 -3.66
N LYS A 99 4.35 -10.99 -4.53
CA LYS A 99 3.83 -9.63 -4.45
C LYS A 99 2.32 -9.66 -4.26
N ALA A 100 1.82 -8.66 -3.55
CA ALA A 100 0.41 -8.46 -3.31
C ALA A 100 0.10 -6.98 -3.25
N THR A 101 -1.09 -6.58 -3.72
CA THR A 101 -1.55 -5.20 -3.59
C THR A 101 -2.57 -5.12 -2.48
N TYR A 102 -2.39 -4.14 -1.59
CA TYR A 102 -3.28 -3.86 -0.49
C TYR A 102 -3.87 -2.46 -0.61
N GLU A 103 -5.14 -2.35 -0.23
CA GLU A 103 -5.74 -1.10 0.20
C GLU A 103 -5.53 -0.97 1.70
N VAL A 104 -4.97 0.17 2.13
CA VAL A 104 -4.74 0.53 3.53
C VAL A 104 -5.54 1.78 3.82
N ILE A 105 -6.39 1.73 4.84
CA ILE A 105 -7.12 2.89 5.36
C ILE A 105 -6.56 3.16 6.76
N ALA A 106 -5.80 4.24 6.90
CA ALA A 106 -5.32 4.75 8.17
C ALA A 106 -6.27 5.84 8.67
N THR A 107 -6.72 5.74 9.92
CA THR A 107 -7.53 6.77 10.58
C THR A 107 -6.77 7.34 11.75
N GLU A 108 -6.41 8.62 11.69
CA GLU A 108 -5.72 9.34 12.76
C GLU A 108 -6.62 9.46 13.99
N ASN A 109 -6.08 9.07 15.14
CA ASN A 109 -6.69 9.18 16.46
C ASN A 109 -5.76 9.95 17.41
N ASN A 110 -6.25 10.33 18.60
CA ASN A 110 -5.47 11.06 19.62
C ASN A 110 -4.33 10.20 20.20
N GLY A 111 -3.23 10.03 19.45
CA GLY A 111 -2.03 9.30 19.85
C GLY A 111 -1.49 8.27 18.84
N GLY A 112 -2.07 8.14 17.65
CA GLY A 112 -1.62 7.18 16.63
C GLY A 112 -2.59 7.03 15.45
N SER A 113 -2.50 5.91 14.73
CA SER A 113 -3.37 5.58 13.60
C SER A 113 -4.00 4.20 13.77
N ASP A 114 -5.32 4.10 13.53
CA ASP A 114 -6.00 2.81 13.37
C ASP A 114 -5.92 2.37 11.91
N PHE A 115 -5.60 1.10 11.68
CA PHE A 115 -5.41 0.54 10.35
C PHE A 115 -6.50 -0.47 9.99
N ARG A 116 -7.14 -0.26 8.84
CA ARG A 116 -7.95 -1.26 8.15
C ARG A 116 -7.29 -1.60 6.84
N THR A 117 -7.02 -2.88 6.63
CA THR A 117 -6.30 -3.35 5.44
C THR A 117 -7.12 -4.38 4.69
N ARG A 118 -6.98 -4.38 3.38
CA ARG A 118 -7.65 -5.34 2.50
C ARG A 118 -6.74 -5.66 1.33
N ARG A 119 -6.46 -6.95 1.11
CA ARG A 119 -5.80 -7.39 -0.11
C ARG A 119 -6.75 -7.21 -1.30
N ILE A 120 -6.27 -6.60 -2.37
CA ILE A 120 -7.05 -6.31 -3.59
C ILE A 120 -6.48 -6.98 -4.85
N ALA A 121 -5.21 -7.41 -4.82
CA ALA A 121 -4.58 -8.23 -5.86
C ALA A 121 -3.47 -9.13 -5.28
#